data_AF-A0A382WNN9-F1
#
_entry.id   AF-A0A382WNN9-F1
#
_cell.length_a   1.000
_cell.length_b   1.000
_cell.length_c   1.000
_cell.angle_alpha   90.00
_cell.angle_beta   90.00
_cell.angle_gamma   90.00
#
_symmetry.space_group_name_H-M   'P 1'
#
loop_
_entity.id
_entity.type
_entity.pdbx_description
1 polymer ?
#
loop_
_entity_poly.entity_id
_entity_poly.type
_entity_poly.pdbx_seq_one_letter_code
_entity_poly.pdbx_strand_id
1 'polypeptide(L)'
;LSMAHWFSSWNHDVLSRPNVRVSIQDGRTFLRWNPAAYDVITLEPMAPVQAGVVNLYSREFYELGKSRLKEGGLIMQWLPLHLVGGDDAKSIIKTFQAVFPHVSVWNSFLTRIVLLVGSRHPVVADKTRFDILMQNGDLRKSAEQMAVYSFLDLLDFFMTTGDQLESYLDHAEMITDDRPILEHSPVTLLPPLQWETDESFINLLRHRVDHFPDMAGLHSAERAPLNRHLNIRTAQRLAVFSRRYHGPGEEAFAVKNYPAGLEAMRIDLENLGDRP
;
A
#
# COMPACT_ATOMS: atom_id res chain seq x y z
N LEU A 1 -22.72 -17.96 1.74
CA LEU A 1 -23.59 -16.76 1.85
C LEU A 1 -24.74 -16.95 2.83
N SER A 2 -25.41 -18.11 2.86
CA SER A 2 -26.53 -18.38 3.80
C SER A 2 -26.22 -18.11 5.28
N MET A 3 -24.95 -18.25 5.70
CA MET A 3 -24.50 -17.98 7.06
C MET A 3 -24.08 -16.53 7.34
N ALA A 4 -24.16 -15.61 6.37
CA ALA A 4 -23.65 -14.24 6.53
C ALA A 4 -24.33 -13.44 7.66
N HIS A 5 -25.59 -13.74 7.96
CA HIS A 5 -26.36 -13.12 9.04
C HIS A 5 -25.78 -13.39 10.43
N TRP A 6 -25.03 -14.49 10.62
CA TRP A 6 -24.32 -14.76 11.87
C TRP A 6 -23.14 -13.80 12.12
N PHE A 7 -22.71 -13.08 11.08
CA PHE A 7 -21.59 -12.13 11.13
C PHE A 7 -22.06 -10.69 10.94
N SER A 8 -23.33 -10.39 11.18
CA SER A 8 -23.94 -9.06 11.00
C SER A 8 -23.22 -7.95 11.76
N SER A 9 -22.68 -8.26 12.94
CA SER A 9 -21.87 -7.34 13.75
C SER A 9 -20.55 -6.93 13.08
N TRP A 10 -20.02 -7.74 12.16
CA TRP A 10 -18.75 -7.52 11.48
C TRP A 10 -18.94 -7.02 10.04
N ASN A 11 -19.92 -7.57 9.32
CA ASN A 11 -20.17 -7.22 7.92
C ASN A 11 -21.24 -6.12 7.76
N HIS A 12 -21.84 -5.64 8.85
CA HIS A 12 -22.88 -4.61 8.86
C HIS A 12 -24.06 -4.92 7.93
N ASP A 13 -24.45 -6.20 7.88
CA ASP A 13 -25.49 -6.77 7.03
C ASP A 13 -25.36 -6.34 5.57
N VAL A 14 -24.12 -6.24 5.06
CA VAL A 14 -23.80 -5.74 3.72
C VAL A 14 -24.61 -6.43 2.62
N LEU A 15 -24.93 -7.72 2.78
CA LEU A 15 -25.70 -8.49 1.79
C LEU A 15 -27.18 -8.07 1.68
N SER A 16 -27.72 -7.34 2.66
CA SER A 16 -29.09 -6.82 2.63
C SER A 16 -29.19 -5.45 1.94
N ARG A 17 -28.05 -4.80 1.67
CA ARG A 17 -28.05 -3.44 1.12
C ARG A 17 -28.44 -3.44 -0.36
N PRO A 18 -29.35 -2.56 -0.80
CA PRO A 18 -29.86 -2.55 -2.18
C PRO A 18 -28.80 -2.20 -3.24
N ASN A 19 -27.70 -1.56 -2.82
CA ASN A 19 -26.58 -1.18 -3.68
C ASN A 19 -25.46 -2.23 -3.73
N VAL A 20 -25.64 -3.40 -3.11
CA VAL A 20 -24.66 -4.49 -3.12
C VAL A 20 -25.13 -5.59 -4.06
N ARG A 21 -24.23 -6.05 -4.94
CA ARG A 21 -24.45 -7.18 -5.85
C ARG A 21 -23.35 -8.20 -5.64
N VAL A 22 -23.71 -9.42 -5.30
CA VAL A 22 -22.76 -10.52 -5.11
C VAL A 22 -22.71 -11.38 -6.36
N SER A 23 -21.50 -11.69 -6.83
CA SER A 23 -21.27 -12.66 -7.90
C SER A 23 -20.38 -13.76 -7.35
N ILE A 24 -20.82 -15.03 -7.45
CA ILE A 24 -20.04 -16.19 -7.04
C ILE A 24 -19.25 -16.68 -8.25
N GLN A 25 -18.02 -16.23 -8.37
CA GLN A 25 -17.14 -16.55 -9.50
C GLN A 25 -15.68 -16.25 -9.13
N ASP A 26 -14.73 -16.84 -9.84
CA ASP A 26 -13.36 -16.34 -9.88
C ASP A 26 -13.32 -14.88 -10.34
N GLY A 27 -12.60 -14.02 -9.61
CA GLY A 27 -12.59 -12.57 -9.85
C GLY A 27 -12.00 -12.19 -11.21
N ARG A 28 -10.97 -12.92 -11.66
CA ARG A 28 -10.37 -12.72 -12.98
C ARG A 28 -11.34 -13.09 -14.10
N THR A 29 -12.03 -14.21 -13.96
CA THR A 29 -13.07 -14.64 -14.89
C THR A 29 -14.22 -13.62 -14.90
N PHE A 30 -14.69 -13.18 -13.73
CA PHE A 30 -15.72 -12.15 -13.64
C PHE A 30 -15.35 -10.87 -14.41
N LEU A 31 -14.15 -10.32 -14.18
CA LEU A 31 -13.68 -9.12 -14.90
C LEU A 31 -13.51 -9.36 -16.41
N ARG A 32 -13.15 -10.57 -16.84
CA ARG A 32 -13.00 -10.91 -18.26
C ARG A 32 -14.34 -10.85 -18.99
N TRP A 33 -15.38 -11.44 -18.41
CA TRP A 33 -16.69 -11.60 -19.05
C TRP A 33 -17.68 -10.47 -18.76
N ASN A 34 -17.42 -9.65 -17.74
CA ASN A 34 -18.25 -8.48 -17.42
C ASN A 34 -17.69 -7.21 -18.08
N PRO A 35 -18.44 -6.54 -18.99
CA PRO A 35 -17.98 -5.33 -19.66
C PRO A 35 -18.08 -4.07 -18.80
N ALA A 36 -18.64 -4.14 -17.59
CA ALA A 36 -18.80 -2.99 -16.72
C ALA A 36 -17.45 -2.34 -16.36
N ALA A 37 -17.48 -1.01 -16.24
CA ALA A 37 -16.34 -0.23 -15.78
C ALA A 37 -16.57 0.29 -14.35
N TYR A 38 -15.50 0.35 -13.57
CA TYR A 38 -15.53 0.63 -12.14
C TYR A 38 -14.68 1.86 -11.79
N ASP A 39 -15.13 2.61 -10.79
CA ASP A 39 -14.35 3.72 -10.21
C ASP A 39 -13.21 3.20 -9.31
N VAL A 40 -13.45 2.09 -8.60
CA VAL A 40 -12.48 1.43 -7.75
C VAL A 40 -12.58 -0.08 -7.95
N ILE A 41 -11.45 -0.74 -8.15
CA ILE A 41 -11.31 -2.19 -8.04
C ILE A 41 -10.38 -2.45 -6.85
N THR A 42 -10.82 -3.23 -5.88
CA THR A 42 -9.99 -3.64 -4.73
C THR A 42 -9.90 -5.15 -4.67
N LEU A 43 -8.74 -5.66 -4.28
CA LEU A 43 -8.41 -7.07 -4.27
C LEU A 43 -7.99 -7.48 -2.85
N GLU A 44 -8.74 -8.39 -2.26
CA GLU A 44 -8.42 -9.05 -0.99
C GLU A 44 -8.35 -10.57 -1.20
N PRO A 45 -7.44 -11.08 -2.06
CA PRO A 45 -7.31 -12.51 -2.31
C PRO A 45 -6.65 -13.22 -1.13
N MET A 46 -6.62 -14.56 -1.18
CA MET A 46 -5.77 -15.36 -0.28
C MET A 46 -4.26 -15.14 -0.59
N ALA A 47 -3.38 -15.89 0.08
CA ALA A 47 -1.94 -15.72 -0.08
C ALA A 47 -1.50 -15.91 -1.56
N PRO A 48 -0.64 -15.06 -2.12
CA PRO A 48 -0.26 -15.12 -3.55
C PRO A 48 0.41 -16.43 -3.97
N VAL A 49 1.09 -17.07 -3.02
CA VAL A 49 1.80 -18.34 -3.21
C VAL A 49 0.87 -19.56 -3.25
N GLN A 50 -0.42 -19.38 -2.96
CA GLN A 50 -1.39 -20.47 -3.05
C GLN A 50 -1.83 -20.69 -4.50
N ALA A 51 -2.01 -21.97 -4.85
CA ALA A 51 -2.33 -22.42 -6.19
C ALA A 51 -3.49 -21.61 -6.80
N GLY A 52 -3.24 -21.03 -7.98
CA GLY A 52 -4.23 -20.26 -8.72
C GLY A 52 -4.42 -18.81 -8.27
N VAL A 53 -3.94 -18.40 -7.08
CA VAL A 53 -4.04 -17.01 -6.61
C VAL A 53 -3.06 -16.09 -7.35
N VAL A 54 -1.89 -16.60 -7.75
CA VAL A 54 -0.90 -15.92 -8.59
C VAL A 54 -1.51 -15.28 -9.85
N ASN A 55 -2.61 -15.85 -10.36
CA ASN A 55 -3.32 -15.35 -11.54
C ASN A 55 -3.96 -13.97 -11.32
N LEU A 56 -4.01 -13.49 -10.07
CA LEU A 56 -4.42 -12.14 -9.68
C LEU A 56 -3.24 -11.18 -9.48
N TYR A 57 -2.01 -11.63 -9.74
CA TYR A 57 -0.76 -10.88 -9.61
C TYR A 57 0.05 -10.79 -10.90
N SER A 58 -0.46 -11.35 -12.01
CA SER A 58 0.19 -11.27 -13.32
C SER A 58 -0.05 -9.93 -14.01
N ARG A 59 0.87 -9.56 -14.91
CA ARG A 59 0.72 -8.41 -15.79
C ARG A 59 -0.62 -8.46 -16.54
N GLU A 60 -0.97 -9.60 -17.10
CA GLU A 60 -2.19 -9.79 -17.90
C GLU A 60 -3.46 -9.56 -17.06
N PHE A 61 -3.43 -9.92 -15.77
CA PHE A 61 -4.53 -9.60 -14.87
C PHE A 61 -4.59 -8.11 -14.53
N TYR A 62 -3.45 -7.46 -14.27
CA TYR A 62 -3.42 -6.02 -14.04
C TYR A 62 -3.89 -5.24 -15.28
N GLU A 63 -3.51 -5.66 -16.49
CA GLU A 63 -3.99 -5.08 -17.75
C GLU A 63 -5.50 -5.25 -17.90
N LEU A 64 -6.03 -6.43 -17.57
CA LEU A 64 -7.46 -6.68 -17.53
C LEU A 64 -8.16 -5.74 -16.53
N GLY A 65 -7.64 -5.63 -15.31
CA GLY A 65 -8.15 -4.70 -14.29
C GLY A 65 -8.16 -3.25 -14.79
N LYS A 66 -7.04 -2.79 -15.36
CA LYS A 66 -6.90 -1.45 -15.95
C LYS A 66 -7.90 -1.20 -17.09
N SER A 67 -8.22 -2.22 -17.88
CA SER A 67 -9.22 -2.13 -18.97
C SER A 67 -10.66 -1.99 -18.47
N ARG A 68 -10.93 -2.35 -17.20
CA ARG A 68 -12.24 -2.23 -16.54
C ARG A 68 -12.35 -1.02 -15.61
N LEU A 69 -11.37 -0.11 -15.62
CA LEU A 69 -11.47 1.14 -14.89
C LEU A 69 -12.18 2.22 -15.74
N LYS A 70 -13.04 2.99 -15.08
CA LYS A 70 -13.51 4.27 -15.62
C LYS A 70 -12.37 5.27 -15.67
N GLU A 71 -12.61 6.39 -16.35
CA GLU A 71 -11.71 7.53 -16.29
C GLU A 71 -11.56 8.03 -14.85
N GLY A 72 -10.30 8.18 -14.39
CA GLY A 72 -9.99 8.51 -13.00
C GLY A 72 -10.14 7.35 -12.01
N GLY A 73 -10.44 6.15 -12.48
CA GLY A 73 -10.54 4.97 -11.63
C GLY A 73 -9.18 4.44 -11.16
N LEU A 74 -9.19 3.69 -10.07
CA LEU A 74 -7.99 3.10 -9.46
C LEU A 74 -8.18 1.61 -9.15
N ILE A 75 -7.07 0.88 -9.14
CA ILE A 75 -7.00 -0.46 -8.59
C ILE A 75 -6.15 -0.46 -7.32
N MET A 76 -6.58 -1.25 -6.32
CA MET A 76 -5.86 -1.47 -5.08
C MET A 76 -5.50 -2.95 -4.96
N GLN A 77 -4.21 -3.22 -4.86
CA GLN A 77 -3.64 -4.56 -4.74
C GLN A 77 -2.99 -4.71 -3.37
N TRP A 78 -3.39 -5.76 -2.64
CA TRP A 78 -2.70 -6.16 -1.42
C TRP A 78 -1.28 -6.66 -1.71
N LEU A 79 -0.29 -6.18 -0.95
CA LEU A 79 1.10 -6.66 -0.95
C LEU A 79 1.41 -7.30 0.41
N PRO A 80 1.30 -8.63 0.54
CA PRO A 80 1.41 -9.33 1.81
C PRO A 80 2.86 -9.65 2.19
N LEU A 81 3.64 -8.66 2.63
CA LEU A 81 5.08 -8.84 2.93
C LEU A 81 5.41 -9.98 3.92
N HIS A 82 4.44 -10.44 4.72
CA HIS A 82 4.60 -11.56 5.65
C HIS A 82 4.27 -12.94 5.04
N LEU A 83 3.81 -12.98 3.78
CA LEU A 83 3.44 -14.19 3.05
C LEU A 83 4.18 -14.34 1.71
N VAL A 84 5.08 -13.39 1.37
CA VAL A 84 5.90 -13.42 0.16
C VAL A 84 7.35 -13.06 0.52
N GLY A 85 8.31 -13.59 -0.25
CA GLY A 85 9.72 -13.23 -0.06
C GLY A 85 10.02 -11.81 -0.54
N GLY A 86 11.21 -11.30 -0.22
CA GLY A 86 11.65 -9.98 -0.67
C GLY A 86 11.64 -9.85 -2.20
N ASP A 87 12.16 -10.85 -2.91
CA ASP A 87 12.20 -10.85 -4.38
C ASP A 87 10.80 -11.05 -5.00
N ASP A 88 9.93 -11.81 -4.35
CA ASP A 88 8.52 -11.93 -4.76
C ASP A 88 7.81 -10.58 -4.62
N ALA A 89 8.00 -9.88 -3.50
CA ALA A 89 7.42 -8.56 -3.26
C ALA A 89 7.89 -7.56 -4.31
N LYS A 90 9.20 -7.53 -4.61
CA LYS A 90 9.75 -6.72 -5.70
C LYS A 90 9.11 -7.07 -7.04
N SER A 91 8.96 -8.35 -7.35
CA SER A 91 8.35 -8.82 -8.60
C SER A 91 6.89 -8.41 -8.74
N ILE A 92 6.11 -8.45 -7.64
CA ILE A 92 4.74 -7.95 -7.60
C ILE A 92 4.70 -6.45 -7.90
N ILE A 93 5.54 -5.64 -7.24
CA ILE A 93 5.58 -4.19 -7.44
C ILE A 93 6.00 -3.86 -8.88
N LYS A 94 7.07 -4.51 -9.40
CA LYS A 94 7.57 -4.32 -10.76
C LYS A 94 6.49 -4.63 -11.80
N THR A 95 5.79 -5.73 -11.64
CA THR A 95 4.71 -6.16 -12.54
C THR A 95 3.55 -5.16 -12.52
N PHE A 96 3.20 -4.66 -11.34
CA PHE A 96 2.15 -3.66 -11.18
C PHE A 96 2.53 -2.32 -11.86
N GLN A 97 3.77 -1.85 -11.67
CA GLN A 97 4.31 -0.64 -12.31
C GLN A 97 4.39 -0.74 -13.84
N ALA A 98 4.63 -1.94 -14.38
CA ALA A 98 4.64 -2.14 -15.83
C ALA A 98 3.27 -1.85 -16.49
N VAL A 99 2.18 -1.91 -15.72
CA VAL A 99 0.82 -1.70 -16.22
C VAL A 99 0.29 -0.30 -15.89
N PHE A 100 0.57 0.23 -14.71
CA PHE A 100 0.02 1.51 -14.26
C PHE A 100 1.06 2.64 -14.35
N PRO A 101 0.80 3.73 -15.10
CA PRO A 101 1.72 4.86 -15.20
C PRO A 101 1.87 5.65 -13.89
N HIS A 102 0.87 5.57 -13.00
CA HIS A 102 0.93 6.17 -11.67
C HIS A 102 0.69 5.09 -10.62
N VAL A 103 1.70 4.88 -9.77
CA VAL A 103 1.67 3.91 -8.68
C VAL A 103 2.04 4.62 -7.37
N SER A 104 1.34 4.27 -6.30
CA SER A 104 1.70 4.66 -4.94
C SER A 104 1.56 3.48 -3.98
N VAL A 105 2.35 3.50 -2.91
CA VAL A 105 2.39 2.47 -1.88
C VAL A 105 1.87 3.06 -0.57
N TRP A 106 0.96 2.33 0.06
CA TRP A 106 0.29 2.74 1.28
C TRP A 106 0.42 1.64 2.32
N ASN A 107 0.51 2.03 3.59
CA ASN A 107 0.56 1.11 4.71
C ASN A 107 -0.21 1.61 5.91
N SER A 108 -1.09 0.76 6.43
CA SER A 108 -1.77 0.98 7.69
C SER A 108 -0.86 0.60 8.86
N PHE A 109 -0.62 1.53 9.78
CA PHE A 109 0.11 1.23 11.02
C PHE A 109 -0.65 0.23 11.92
N LEU A 110 -1.99 0.22 11.84
CA LEU A 110 -2.84 -0.65 12.67
C LEU A 110 -2.72 -2.11 12.25
N THR A 111 -2.82 -2.38 10.96
CA THR A 111 -2.89 -3.75 10.42
C THR A 111 -1.56 -4.21 9.83
N ARG A 112 -0.59 -3.30 9.64
CA ARG A 112 0.66 -3.51 8.90
C ARG A 112 0.47 -3.94 7.44
N ILE A 113 -0.76 -3.87 6.93
CA ILE A 113 -1.08 -4.19 5.55
C ILE A 113 -0.45 -3.16 4.64
N VAL A 114 0.24 -3.62 3.60
CA VAL A 114 0.76 -2.79 2.51
C VAL A 114 -0.16 -2.94 1.30
N LEU A 115 -0.48 -1.82 0.66
CA LEU A 115 -1.35 -1.72 -0.50
C LEU A 115 -0.61 -0.98 -1.61
N LEU A 116 -0.66 -1.54 -2.83
CA LEU A 116 -0.29 -0.87 -4.05
C LEU A 116 -1.55 -0.24 -4.66
N VAL A 117 -1.47 1.04 -5.03
CA VAL A 117 -2.55 1.77 -5.68
C VAL A 117 -2.08 2.17 -7.06
N GLY A 118 -2.82 1.77 -8.10
CA GLY A 118 -2.47 2.00 -9.50
C GLY A 118 -3.59 2.73 -10.25
N SER A 119 -3.23 3.71 -11.06
CA SER A 119 -4.19 4.53 -11.82
C SER A 119 -3.64 4.97 -13.18
N ARG A 120 -4.53 5.43 -14.07
CA ARG A 120 -4.16 6.01 -15.38
C ARG A 120 -3.71 7.47 -15.26
N HIS A 121 -4.17 8.17 -14.23
CA HIS A 121 -3.91 9.58 -13.95
C HIS A 121 -3.35 9.77 -12.55
N PRO A 122 -2.62 10.86 -12.27
CA PRO A 122 -2.12 11.16 -10.93
C PRO A 122 -3.25 11.19 -9.90
N VAL A 123 -3.01 10.58 -8.73
CA VAL A 123 -3.93 10.62 -7.59
C VAL A 123 -3.35 11.57 -6.55
N VAL A 124 -4.03 12.69 -6.33
CA VAL A 124 -3.59 13.75 -5.41
C VAL A 124 -4.47 13.74 -4.17
N ALA A 125 -3.86 13.78 -2.98
CA ALA A 125 -4.59 13.89 -1.74
C ALA A 125 -5.12 15.33 -1.58
N ASP A 126 -6.43 15.51 -1.64
CA ASP A 126 -7.06 16.83 -1.53
C ASP A 126 -7.66 17.05 -0.14
N LYS A 127 -7.12 18.02 0.60
CA LYS A 127 -7.59 18.35 1.95
C LYS A 127 -9.02 18.91 1.95
N THR A 128 -9.35 19.78 1.01
CA THR A 128 -10.70 20.36 0.92
C THR A 128 -11.73 19.28 0.69
N ARG A 129 -11.45 18.34 -0.22
CA ARG A 129 -12.30 17.17 -0.46
C ARG A 129 -12.39 16.27 0.78
N PHE A 130 -11.27 16.02 1.47
CA PHE A 130 -11.27 15.25 2.71
C PHE A 130 -12.19 15.88 3.76
N ASP A 131 -12.06 17.19 4.01
CA ASP A 131 -12.87 17.91 4.99
C ASP A 131 -14.37 17.85 4.66
N ILE A 132 -14.73 17.97 3.38
CA ILE A 132 -16.12 17.80 2.91
C ILE A 132 -16.63 16.39 3.17
N LEU A 133 -15.84 15.36 2.84
CA LEU A 133 -16.25 13.96 3.06
C LEU A 133 -16.41 13.62 4.54
N MET A 134 -15.58 14.18 5.41
CA MET A 134 -15.65 13.95 6.86
C MET A 134 -16.85 14.65 7.53
N GLN A 135 -17.58 15.52 6.82
CA GLN A 135 -18.88 16.03 7.29
C GLN A 135 -19.98 14.95 7.23
N ASN A 136 -19.81 13.91 6.40
CA ASN A 136 -20.70 12.76 6.39
C ASN A 136 -20.41 11.86 7.60
N GLY A 137 -21.39 11.74 8.51
CA GLY A 137 -21.21 10.99 9.76
C GLY A 137 -20.89 9.50 9.59
N ASP A 138 -21.38 8.84 8.55
CA ASP A 138 -21.11 7.42 8.31
C ASP A 138 -19.71 7.20 7.74
N LEU A 139 -19.27 8.08 6.83
CA LEU A 139 -17.89 8.08 6.34
C LEU A 139 -16.90 8.40 7.46
N ARG A 140 -17.22 9.39 8.31
CA ARG A 140 -16.38 9.76 9.45
C ARG A 140 -16.22 8.59 10.42
N LYS A 141 -17.32 7.91 10.80
CA LYS A 141 -17.27 6.71 11.65
C LYS A 141 -16.41 5.60 11.03
N SER A 142 -16.52 5.39 9.72
CA SER A 142 -15.70 4.40 9.01
C SER A 142 -14.21 4.77 9.03
N ALA A 143 -13.89 6.06 8.85
CA ALA A 143 -12.53 6.57 8.96
C ALA A 143 -11.97 6.43 10.39
N GLU A 144 -12.78 6.71 11.41
CA GLU A 144 -12.41 6.56 12.83
C GLU A 144 -12.08 5.09 13.19
N GLN A 145 -12.77 4.11 12.60
CA GLN A 145 -12.42 2.68 12.75
C GLN A 145 -11.02 2.34 12.21
N MET A 146 -10.53 3.13 11.26
CA MET A 146 -9.19 3.04 10.71
C MET A 146 -8.19 3.98 11.41
N ALA A 147 -8.59 4.60 12.53
CA ALA A 147 -7.84 5.65 13.24
C ALA A 147 -7.49 6.88 12.38
N VAL A 148 -8.32 7.19 11.38
CA VAL A 148 -8.19 8.40 10.56
C VAL A 148 -9.10 9.48 11.14
N TYR A 149 -8.53 10.39 11.92
CA TYR A 149 -9.25 11.51 12.55
C TYR A 149 -9.00 12.86 11.86
N SER A 150 -7.94 12.92 11.05
CA SER A 150 -7.48 14.14 10.38
C SER A 150 -6.85 13.83 9.02
N PHE A 151 -6.67 14.86 8.21
CA PHE A 151 -5.98 14.74 6.92
C PHE A 151 -4.54 14.22 7.09
N LEU A 152 -3.86 14.62 8.17
CA LEU A 152 -2.53 14.11 8.52
C LEU A 152 -2.56 12.59 8.78
N ASP A 153 -3.62 12.06 9.39
CA ASP A 153 -3.75 10.61 9.64
C ASP A 153 -3.91 9.82 8.35
N LEU A 154 -4.67 10.37 7.39
CA LEU A 154 -4.77 9.78 6.06
C LEU A 154 -3.40 9.76 5.36
N LEU A 155 -2.70 10.90 5.36
CA LEU A 155 -1.39 11.01 4.71
C LEU A 155 -0.32 10.15 5.38
N ASP A 156 -0.46 9.84 6.67
CA ASP A 156 0.48 8.96 7.35
C ASP A 156 0.44 7.51 6.83
N PHE A 157 -0.60 7.11 6.11
CA PHE A 157 -0.60 5.82 5.42
C PHE A 157 0.26 5.83 4.16
N PHE A 158 0.52 6.96 3.53
CA PHE A 158 1.36 7.01 2.34
C PHE A 158 2.82 6.62 2.69
N MET A 159 3.42 5.79 1.85
CA MET A 159 4.82 5.39 1.96
C MET A 159 5.67 6.00 0.84
N THR A 160 5.34 5.70 -0.41
CA THR A 160 6.17 6.12 -1.54
C THR A 160 5.39 6.07 -2.85
N THR A 161 5.95 6.67 -3.90
CA THR A 161 5.47 6.54 -5.28
C THR A 161 6.29 5.50 -6.05
N GLY A 162 5.77 5.06 -7.20
CA GLY A 162 6.41 4.02 -7.99
C GLY A 162 7.77 4.41 -8.58
N ASP A 163 7.92 5.66 -9.02
CA ASP A 163 9.17 6.21 -9.56
C ASP A 163 10.32 6.13 -8.56
N GLN A 164 10.04 6.29 -7.26
CA GLN A 164 11.03 6.18 -6.19
C GLN A 164 11.56 4.76 -6.00
N LEU A 165 10.88 3.75 -6.57
CA LEU A 165 11.24 2.33 -6.43
C LEU A 165 12.01 1.79 -7.64
N GLU A 166 12.26 2.59 -8.68
CA GLU A 166 12.86 2.09 -9.93
C GLU A 166 14.16 1.31 -9.70
N SER A 167 15.11 1.88 -8.94
CA SER A 167 16.37 1.22 -8.64
C SER A 167 16.22 0.02 -7.69
N TYR A 168 15.29 0.09 -6.73
CA TYR A 168 14.99 -1.04 -5.84
C TYR A 168 14.44 -2.26 -6.61
N LEU A 169 13.88 -2.03 -7.79
CA LEU A 169 13.20 -3.02 -8.63
C LEU A 169 13.99 -3.39 -9.90
N ASP A 170 15.24 -2.93 -10.08
CA ASP A 170 15.98 -3.06 -11.35
C ASP A 170 16.18 -4.53 -11.77
N HIS A 171 16.39 -5.42 -10.80
CA HIS A 171 16.60 -6.86 -11.04
C HIS A 171 15.37 -7.72 -10.72
N ALA A 172 14.22 -7.09 -10.46
CA ALA A 172 12.99 -7.82 -10.17
C ALA A 172 12.44 -8.49 -11.42
N GLU A 173 12.03 -9.75 -11.29
CA GLU A 173 11.39 -10.46 -12.39
C GLU A 173 9.92 -10.04 -12.55
N MET A 174 9.41 -10.13 -13.77
CA MET A 174 7.99 -9.84 -14.04
C MET A 174 7.16 -11.11 -13.90
N ILE A 175 6.01 -11.00 -13.25
CA ILE A 175 5.02 -12.06 -13.13
C ILE A 175 4.10 -11.99 -14.34
N THR A 176 4.09 -13.04 -15.14
CA THR A 176 3.18 -13.20 -16.29
C THR A 176 2.42 -14.50 -16.18
N ASP A 177 1.31 -14.64 -16.89
CA ASP A 177 0.57 -15.91 -16.94
C ASP A 177 1.47 -17.10 -17.34
N ASP A 178 2.36 -16.90 -18.32
CA ASP A 178 3.30 -17.93 -18.79
C ASP A 178 4.51 -18.11 -17.86
N ARG A 179 4.65 -17.28 -16.83
CA ARG A 179 5.75 -17.30 -15.86
C ARG A 179 5.25 -16.96 -14.45
N PRO A 180 4.46 -17.86 -13.82
CA PRO A 180 3.86 -17.62 -12.50
C PRO A 180 4.86 -17.86 -11.37
N ILE A 181 5.92 -17.05 -11.30
CA ILE A 181 7.06 -17.27 -10.38
C ILE A 181 6.65 -17.42 -8.90
N LEU A 182 5.55 -16.80 -8.47
CA LEU A 182 5.07 -16.89 -7.09
C LEU A 182 4.64 -18.31 -6.67
N GLU A 183 4.16 -19.16 -7.60
CA GLU A 183 3.81 -20.57 -7.29
C GLU A 183 5.04 -21.43 -7.00
N HIS A 184 6.21 -20.97 -7.44
CA HIS A 184 7.49 -21.64 -7.26
C HIS A 184 8.37 -20.94 -6.22
N SER A 185 7.80 -19.99 -5.48
CA SER A 185 8.52 -19.27 -4.44
C SER A 185 8.94 -20.23 -3.32
N PRO A 186 10.17 -20.10 -2.77
CA PRO A 186 10.59 -20.85 -1.59
C PRO A 186 9.68 -20.59 -0.37
N VAL A 187 8.96 -19.45 -0.37
CA VAL A 187 8.01 -19.09 0.71
C VAL A 187 6.79 -20.01 0.80
N THR A 188 6.50 -20.78 -0.26
CA THR A 188 5.51 -21.86 -0.20
C THR A 188 5.82 -22.93 0.86
N LEU A 189 7.10 -23.12 1.20
CA LEU A 189 7.56 -24.12 2.17
C LEU A 189 7.71 -23.53 3.57
N LEU A 190 8.29 -22.32 3.66
CA LEU A 190 8.57 -21.63 4.91
C LEU A 190 8.22 -20.14 4.78
N PRO A 191 7.41 -19.57 5.68
CA PRO A 191 7.14 -18.14 5.65
C PRO A 191 8.44 -17.34 5.83
N PRO A 192 8.50 -16.10 5.30
CA PRO A 192 9.68 -15.25 5.47
C PRO A 192 9.96 -15.02 6.95
N LEU A 193 11.24 -14.94 7.29
CA LEU A 193 11.67 -14.56 8.62
C LEU A 193 11.27 -13.11 8.90
N GLN A 194 11.13 -12.78 10.19
CA GLN A 194 10.75 -11.44 10.62
C GLN A 194 11.69 -10.36 10.06
N TRP A 195 13.00 -10.63 9.99
CA TRP A 195 13.97 -9.66 9.49
C TRP A 195 13.86 -9.45 7.97
N GLU A 196 13.54 -10.48 7.18
CA GLU A 196 13.31 -10.35 5.73
C GLU A 196 12.04 -9.54 5.44
N THR A 197 11.01 -9.74 6.25
CA THR A 197 9.77 -8.95 6.19
C THR A 197 10.02 -7.49 6.56
N ASP A 198 10.79 -7.25 7.62
CA ASP A 198 11.13 -5.90 8.08
C ASP A 198 12.05 -5.18 7.09
N GLU A 199 13.03 -5.86 6.50
CA GLU A 199 13.89 -5.33 5.42
C GLU A 199 13.06 -4.90 4.21
N SER A 200 12.16 -5.77 3.74
CA SER A 200 11.25 -5.44 2.63
C SER A 200 10.39 -4.21 2.95
N PHE A 201 9.92 -4.10 4.19
CA PHE A 201 9.12 -2.97 4.64
C PHE A 201 9.94 -1.67 4.75
N ILE A 202 11.14 -1.72 5.31
CA ILE A 202 12.05 -0.57 5.46
C ILE A 202 12.43 -0.02 4.09
N ASN A 203 12.69 -0.90 3.11
CA ASN A 203 13.01 -0.50 1.74
C ASN A 203 11.86 0.27 1.05
N LEU A 204 10.61 0.03 1.44
CA LEU A 204 9.48 0.87 1.01
C LEU A 204 9.36 2.15 1.85
N LEU A 205 9.64 2.06 3.16
CA LEU A 205 9.44 3.14 4.12
C LEU A 205 10.48 4.26 3.98
N ARG A 206 11.72 3.92 3.63
CA ARG A 206 12.87 4.84 3.59
C ARG A 206 12.63 6.04 2.68
N HIS A 207 11.86 5.87 1.62
CA HIS A 207 11.54 6.93 0.68
C HIS A 207 10.67 8.04 1.30
N ARG A 208 10.04 7.82 2.46
CA ARG A 208 9.35 8.90 3.20
C ARG A 208 10.30 9.94 3.80
N VAL A 209 11.60 9.67 3.85
CA VAL A 209 12.58 10.66 4.31
C VAL A 209 12.60 11.79 3.27
N ASP A 210 12.11 12.96 3.68
CA ASP A 210 11.97 14.20 2.90
C ASP A 210 11.08 14.16 1.65
N HIS A 211 10.38 13.04 1.40
CA HIS A 211 9.36 12.97 0.36
C HIS A 211 7.97 12.92 0.97
N PHE A 212 7.09 13.77 0.45
CA PHE A 212 5.70 13.88 0.86
C PHE A 212 4.80 13.54 -0.33
N PRO A 213 3.60 12.99 -0.10
CA PRO A 213 2.65 12.78 -1.17
C PRO A 213 2.25 14.10 -1.82
N ASP A 214 1.81 14.04 -3.08
CA ASP A 214 1.19 15.19 -3.74
C ASP A 214 -0.09 15.58 -3.03
N MET A 215 -0.22 16.88 -2.72
CA MET A 215 -1.32 17.43 -1.95
C MET A 215 -1.95 18.65 -2.61
N ALA A 216 -3.27 18.69 -2.62
CA ALA A 216 -4.11 19.80 -3.06
C ALA A 216 -5.05 20.30 -1.95
N GLY A 217 -5.68 21.44 -2.17
CA GLY A 217 -6.68 21.99 -1.24
C GLY A 217 -6.14 22.45 0.12
N LEU A 218 -4.82 22.67 0.22
CA LEU A 218 -4.14 23.21 1.41
C LEU A 218 -3.94 24.71 1.27
N HIS A 219 -4.17 25.47 2.34
CA HIS A 219 -3.67 26.85 2.43
C HIS A 219 -2.15 26.86 2.55
N SER A 220 -1.50 27.90 2.02
CA SER A 220 -0.03 28.03 2.04
C SER A 220 0.57 27.95 3.44
N ALA A 221 -0.14 28.49 4.44
CA ALA A 221 0.28 28.45 5.85
C ALA A 221 0.19 27.06 6.49
N GLU A 222 -0.60 26.12 5.94
CA GLU A 222 -0.80 24.78 6.50
C GLU A 222 0.28 23.78 6.08
N ARG A 223 0.95 24.03 4.93
CA ARG A 223 1.88 23.08 4.32
C ARG A 223 3.12 22.81 5.19
N ALA A 224 3.76 23.87 5.70
CA ALA A 224 4.99 23.71 6.50
C ALA A 224 4.73 22.99 7.85
N PRO A 225 3.69 23.33 8.63
CA PRO A 225 3.31 22.55 9.81
C PRO A 225 2.99 21.09 9.49
N LEU A 226 2.26 20.83 8.40
CA LEU A 226 1.90 19.48 7.97
C LEU A 226 3.14 18.63 7.65
N ASN A 227 4.06 19.17 6.86
CA ASN A 227 5.32 18.50 6.51
C ASN A 227 6.17 18.21 7.76
N ARG A 228 6.21 19.15 8.72
CA ARG A 228 6.90 18.92 10.00
C ARG A 228 6.29 17.74 10.77
N HIS A 229 4.97 17.65 10.84
CA HIS A 229 4.31 16.53 11.51
C HIS A 229 4.52 15.20 10.76
N LEU A 230 4.47 15.20 9.43
CA LEU A 230 4.78 14.03 8.62
C LEU A 230 6.22 13.53 8.87
N ASN A 231 7.19 14.44 8.93
CA ASN A 231 8.58 14.09 9.29
C ASN A 231 8.69 13.46 10.68
N ILE A 232 7.96 13.98 11.67
CA ILE A 232 7.93 13.37 13.00
C ILE A 232 7.34 11.95 12.95
N ARG A 233 6.24 11.74 12.20
CA ARG A 233 5.65 10.40 12.05
C ARG A 233 6.56 9.44 11.29
N THR A 234 7.22 9.90 10.24
CA THR A 234 8.25 9.14 9.51
C THR A 234 9.39 8.74 10.46
N ALA A 235 9.91 9.68 11.25
CA ALA A 235 10.94 9.42 12.24
C ALA A 235 10.50 8.41 13.32
N GLN A 236 9.27 8.52 13.81
CA GLN A 236 8.70 7.55 14.77
C GLN A 236 8.62 6.13 14.18
N ARG A 237 8.23 5.99 12.91
CA ARG A 237 8.16 4.70 12.23
C ARG A 237 9.56 4.09 12.05
N LEU A 238 10.53 4.89 11.58
CA LEU A 238 11.91 4.47 11.38
C LEU A 238 12.61 4.13 12.71
N ALA A 239 12.31 4.86 13.79
CA ALA A 239 12.84 4.61 15.12
C ALA A 239 12.58 3.19 15.63
N VAL A 240 11.46 2.57 15.24
CA VAL A 240 11.13 1.18 15.61
C VAL A 240 12.18 0.21 15.06
N PHE A 241 12.58 0.41 13.80
CA PHE A 241 13.53 -0.46 13.11
C PHE A 241 14.98 -0.13 13.48
N SER A 242 15.31 1.16 13.54
CA SER A 242 16.64 1.62 14.00
C SER A 242 16.97 1.05 15.38
N ARG A 243 16.04 1.10 16.34
CA ARG A 243 16.26 0.49 17.67
C ARG A 243 16.24 -1.04 17.69
N ARG A 244 15.56 -1.69 16.75
CA ARG A 244 15.50 -3.16 16.67
C ARG A 244 16.79 -3.74 16.11
N TYR A 245 17.39 -3.05 15.14
CA TYR A 245 18.52 -3.54 14.36
C TYR A 245 19.82 -2.75 14.59
N HIS A 246 19.88 -1.92 15.63
CA HIS A 246 21.02 -1.05 15.92
C HIS A 246 21.43 -0.17 14.72
N GLY A 247 20.42 0.39 14.05
CA GLY A 247 20.57 1.18 12.84
C GLY A 247 20.85 2.67 13.09
N PRO A 248 20.86 3.48 12.03
CA PRO A 248 21.17 4.90 12.09
C PRO A 248 20.25 5.66 13.04
N GLY A 249 20.82 6.58 13.82
CA GLY A 249 20.07 7.46 14.72
C GLY A 249 19.51 6.78 15.98
N GLU A 250 19.88 5.52 16.28
CA GLU A 250 19.36 4.75 17.42
C GLU A 250 19.41 5.55 18.73
N GLU A 251 20.57 6.11 19.08
CA GLU A 251 20.76 6.86 20.33
C GLU A 251 19.84 8.09 20.42
N ALA A 252 19.69 8.82 19.31
CA ALA A 252 18.80 9.96 19.22
C ALA A 252 17.32 9.54 19.35
N PHE A 253 16.93 8.46 18.68
CA PHE A 253 15.58 7.91 18.78
C PHE A 253 15.26 7.37 20.17
N ALA A 254 16.24 6.79 20.88
CA ALA A 254 16.06 6.28 22.24
C ALA A 254 15.65 7.39 23.22
N VAL A 255 16.17 8.61 23.03
CA VAL A 255 15.80 9.80 23.82
C VAL A 255 14.68 10.64 23.17
N LYS A 256 13.99 10.10 22.17
CA LYS A 256 12.90 10.76 21.41
C LYS A 256 13.33 12.06 20.70
N ASN A 257 14.61 12.21 20.39
CA ASN A 257 15.11 13.28 19.54
C ASN A 257 14.91 12.91 18.05
N TYR A 258 13.64 12.95 17.61
CA TYR A 258 13.26 12.56 16.26
C TYR A 258 13.95 13.37 15.15
N PRO A 259 14.16 14.70 15.26
CA PRO A 259 14.90 15.43 14.23
C PRO A 259 16.33 14.93 14.05
N ALA A 260 17.08 14.72 15.14
CA ALA A 260 18.45 14.24 15.05
C ALA A 260 18.52 12.78 14.54
N GLY A 261 17.59 11.92 14.95
CA GLY A 261 17.52 10.55 14.45
C GLY A 261 17.17 10.49 12.96
N LEU A 262 16.25 11.35 12.49
CA LEU A 262 15.91 11.44 11.07
C LEU A 262 17.07 12.00 10.23
N GLU A 263 17.83 12.95 10.77
CA GLU A 263 19.06 13.46 10.13
C GLU A 263 20.09 12.34 9.94
N ALA A 264 20.34 11.54 10.98
CA ALA A 264 21.25 10.40 10.89
C ALA A 264 20.79 9.38 9.84
N MET A 265 19.48 9.14 9.75
CA MET A 265 18.92 8.27 8.71
C MET A 265 19.12 8.83 7.31
N ARG A 266 18.92 10.15 7.11
CA ARG A 266 19.16 10.78 5.81
C ARG A 266 20.61 10.59 5.35
N ILE A 267 21.57 10.89 6.22
CA ILE A 267 23.00 10.75 5.93
C ILE A 267 23.33 9.29 5.58
N ASP A 268 22.75 8.33 6.30
CA ASP A 268 22.98 6.91 6.02
C ASP A 268 22.39 6.47 4.67
N LEU A 269 21.16 6.90 4.35
CA LEU A 269 20.52 6.61 3.06
C LEU A 269 21.28 7.22 1.88
N GLU A 270 21.82 8.43 2.03
CA GLU A 270 22.68 9.05 1.01
C GLU A 270 23.96 8.23 0.74
N ASN A 271 24.50 7.54 1.76
CA ASN A 271 25.69 6.71 1.62
C ASN A 271 25.38 5.29 1.11
N LEU A 272 24.26 4.70 1.55
CA LEU A 272 23.81 3.38 1.13
C LEU A 272 23.36 3.38 -0.33
N GLY A 273 22.71 4.46 -0.77
CA GLY A 273 21.99 4.50 -2.03
C GLY A 273 20.83 3.50 -2.00
N ASP A 274 20.62 2.77 -3.11
CA ASP A 274 19.50 1.84 -3.21
C ASP A 274 19.79 0.42 -2.72
N ARG A 275 20.93 0.20 -2.07
CA ARG A 275 21.27 -1.09 -1.46
C ARG A 275 20.18 -1.48 -0.43
N PRO A 276 19.68 -2.72 -0.47
CA PRO A 276 18.64 -3.19 0.45
C PRO A 276 19.10 -3.17 1.91
#